data_AF-A0A2D6MBX9-F1
#
_entry.id   AF-A0A2D6MBX9-F1
#
_cell.length_a   1.000
_cell.length_b   1.000
_cell.length_c   1.000
_cell.angle_alpha   90.00
_cell.angle_beta   90.00
_cell.angle_gamma   90.00
#
_symmetry.space_group_name_H-M   'P 1'
#
loop_
_entity.id
_entity.type
_entity.pdbx_description
1 polymer ?
#
loop_
_entity_poly.entity_id
_entity_poly.type
_entity_poly.pdbx_seq_one_letter_code
_entity_poly.pdbx_strand_id
1 'polypeptide(L)' 'MKHYLCTDIKWDTDGDNYALSQLPKTVLIVDCPDDEDPEEYLRDRLSDKSGFCHFGFDFVQVMTDFTGSIEKVYYDALV' A
#
# COMPACT_ATOMS: atom_id res chain seq x y z
N MET A 1 4.40 -7.97 13.81
CA MET A 1 3.57 -7.17 12.88
C MET A 1 4.51 -6.52 11.89
N LYS A 2 4.19 -6.62 10.61
CA LYS A 2 4.97 -6.08 9.49
C LYS A 2 4.28 -4.84 8.95
N HIS A 3 5.05 -3.97 8.32
CA HIS A 3 4.53 -2.79 7.67
C HIS A 3 4.98 -2.82 6.21
N TYR A 4 4.13 -2.34 5.31
CA TYR A 4 4.38 -2.40 3.88
C TYR A 4 4.02 -1.08 3.22
N LEU A 5 4.88 -0.66 2.29
CA LEU A 5 4.59 0.44 1.39
C LEU A 5 4.14 -0.14 0.05
N CYS A 6 2.88 0.08 -0.32
CA CYS A 6 2.36 -0.28 -1.63
C CYS A 6 2.54 0.91 -2.59
N THR A 7 3.05 0.65 -3.79
CA THR A 7 3.33 1.64 -4.84
C THR A 7 2.75 1.19 -6.18
N ASP A 8 2.65 2.12 -7.13
CA ASP A 8 2.13 1.86 -8.49
C ASP A 8 0.79 1.11 -8.49
N ILE A 9 -0.11 1.50 -7.58
CA ILE A 9 -1.44 0.89 -7.47
C ILE A 9 -2.25 1.20 -8.71
N LYS A 10 -2.72 0.15 -9.39
CA LYS A 10 -3.52 0.22 -10.62
C LYS A 10 -5.00 0.07 -10.25
N TRP A 11 -5.65 1.15 -9.84
CA TRP A 11 -7.06 1.13 -9.46
C TRP A 11 -7.98 0.74 -10.60
N ASP A 12 -9.01 -0.04 -10.28
CA ASP A 12 -10.11 -0.36 -11.16
C ASP A 12 -11.33 0.47 -10.76
N THR A 13 -11.53 1.58 -11.46
CA THR A 13 -12.66 2.50 -11.25
C THR A 13 -13.75 2.34 -12.30
N ASP A 14 -13.74 1.26 -13.08
CA ASP A 14 -14.67 1.00 -14.18
C ASP A 14 -14.80 2.19 -15.18
N GLY A 15 -13.66 2.87 -15.40
CA GLY A 15 -13.58 4.03 -16.29
C GLY A 15 -13.97 5.38 -15.67
N ASP A 16 -14.28 5.45 -14.37
CA ASP A 16 -14.47 6.73 -13.68
C ASP A 16 -13.13 7.44 -13.46
N ASN A 17 -12.84 8.39 -14.38
CA ASN A 17 -11.62 9.20 -14.34
C ASN A 17 -11.59 10.20 -13.17
N TYR A 18 -12.74 10.65 -12.67
CA TYR A 18 -12.79 11.55 -11.53
C TYR A 18 -12.40 10.79 -10.26
N ALA A 19 -13.01 9.62 -10.01
CA ALA A 19 -12.63 8.74 -8.90
C ALA A 19 -11.13 8.38 -8.98
N LEU A 20 -10.64 7.97 -10.16
CA LEU A 20 -9.24 7.63 -10.38
C LEU A 20 -8.29 8.79 -10.02
N SER A 21 -8.67 10.04 -10.31
CA SER A 21 -7.87 11.22 -9.97
C SER A 21 -7.74 11.49 -8.47
N GLN A 22 -8.67 10.95 -7.66
CA GLN A 22 -8.68 11.13 -6.21
C GLN A 22 -7.98 9.98 -5.47
N LEU A 23 -7.75 8.85 -6.13
CA LEU A 23 -7.16 7.67 -5.49
C LEU A 23 -5.63 7.76 -5.38
N PRO A 24 -5.05 7.33 -4.25
CA PRO A 24 -3.61 7.40 -4.03
C PRO A 24 -2.88 6.34 -4.86
N LYS A 25 -1.74 6.70 -5.46
CA LYS A 25 -0.84 5.72 -6.12
C LYS A 25 0.11 5.00 -5.15
N THR A 26 0.17 5.47 -3.91
CA THR A 26 1.06 4.96 -2.86
C THR A 26 0.32 4.94 -1.53
N VAL A 27 0.36 3.81 -0.83
CA VAL A 27 -0.32 3.64 0.47
C VAL A 27 0.61 2.90 1.43
N LEU A 28 0.81 3.46 2.61
CA LEU A 28 1.47 2.76 3.72
C LEU A 28 0.42 1.96 4.50
N ILE A 29 0.61 0.64 4.53
CA ILE A 29 -0.19 -0.26 5.36
C ILE A 29 0.67 -0.68 6.55
N VAL A 30 0.15 -0.36 7.73
CA VAL A 30 0.76 -0.73 9.00
C VAL A 30 0.05 -1.93 9.60
N ASP A 31 0.75 -2.67 10.43
CA ASP A 31 0.19 -3.73 11.28
C ASP A 31 -0.33 -4.96 10.53
N CYS A 32 0.35 -5.36 9.45
CA CYS A 32 0.13 -6.66 8.81
C CYS A 32 0.53 -7.78 9.78
N PRO A 33 -0.34 -8.77 10.05
CA PRO A 33 0.01 -9.93 10.87
C PRO A 33 1.24 -10.68 10.33
N ASP A 34 2.04 -11.28 11.22
CA ASP A 34 3.27 -11.97 10.82
C ASP A 34 2.99 -13.32 10.13
N ASP A 35 1.84 -13.90 10.44
CA ASP A 35 1.33 -15.22 10.05
C ASP A 35 0.41 -15.19 8.81
N GLU A 36 0.10 -14.03 8.27
CA GLU A 36 -0.67 -13.87 7.04
C GLU A 36 0.23 -13.67 5.81
N ASP A 37 -0.27 -14.07 4.64
CA ASP A 37 0.35 -13.73 3.36
C ASP A 37 0.23 -12.20 3.15
N PRO A 38 1.36 -11.49 2.98
CA PRO A 38 1.32 -10.04 2.89
C PRO A 38 0.61 -9.59 1.62
N GLU A 39 0.72 -10.30 0.50
CA GLU A 39 0.04 -9.88 -0.73
C GLU A 39 -1.48 -9.94 -0.53
N GLU A 40 -2.01 -11.07 -0.03
CA GLU A 40 -3.44 -11.23 0.22
C GLU A 40 -3.96 -10.16 1.20
N TYR A 41 -3.27 -9.97 2.33
CA TYR A 41 -3.66 -8.95 3.32
C TYR A 41 -3.67 -7.53 2.73
N LEU A 42 -2.64 -7.17 1.95
CA LEU A 42 -2.54 -5.84 1.34
C LEU A 42 -3.63 -5.63 0.28
N ARG A 43 -3.96 -6.65 -0.51
CA ARG A 43 -5.04 -6.59 -1.53
C ARG A 43 -6.39 -6.29 -0.89
N ASP A 44 -6.71 -7.00 0.18
CA ASP A 44 -7.96 -6.81 0.92
C ASP A 44 -7.99 -5.43 1.57
N ARG A 45 -6.90 -5.04 2.23
CA ARG A 45 -6.82 -3.76 2.94
C ARG A 45 -6.92 -2.54 2.01
N LEU A 46 -6.33 -2.61 0.83
CA LEU A 46 -6.46 -1.56 -0.20
C LEU A 46 -7.90 -1.42 -0.68
N SER A 47 -8.58 -2.55 -0.91
CA SER A 47 -9.97 -2.58 -1.36
C SER A 47 -10.92 -2.06 -0.29
N ASP A 48 -10.76 -2.52 0.96
CA ASP A 48 -11.57 -2.09 2.10
C ASP A 48 -11.48 -0.58 2.36
N LYS A 49 -10.28 0.01 2.24
CA LYS A 49 -10.07 1.43 2.53
C LYS A 49 -10.53 2.35 1.41
N SER A 50 -10.31 1.95 0.16
CA SER A 50 -10.64 2.78 -1.00
C SER A 50 -12.09 2.61 -1.44
N GLY A 51 -12.68 1.44 -1.19
CA GLY A 51 -13.95 1.02 -1.79
C GLY A 51 -13.83 0.59 -3.26
N PHE A 52 -12.60 0.45 -3.78
CA PHE A 52 -12.33 0.10 -5.17
C PHE A 52 -11.44 -1.14 -5.27
N CYS A 53 -11.68 -1.93 -6.31
CA CYS A 53 -10.76 -2.99 -6.72
C CYS A 53 -9.50 -2.39 -7.37
N HIS A 54 -8.49 -3.24 -7.56
CA HIS A 54 -7.27 -2.88 -8.26
C HIS A 54 -6.79 -4.06 -9.12
N PHE A 55 -6.10 -3.74 -10.21
CA PHE A 55 -5.46 -4.68 -11.12
C PHE A 55 -4.09 -5.16 -10.63
N GLY A 56 -3.60 -4.59 -9.53
CA GLY A 56 -2.31 -4.92 -8.92
C GLY A 56 -1.56 -3.70 -8.41
N PHE A 57 -0.48 -3.96 -7.70
CA PHE A 57 0.42 -3.00 -7.09
C PHE A 57 1.78 -3.66 -6.82
N ASP A 58 2.81 -2.85 -6.62
CA ASP A 58 4.09 -3.30 -6.07
C ASP A 58 4.11 -3.04 -4.56
N PHE A 59 4.85 -3.83 -3.78
CA PHE A 59 5.00 -3.59 -2.36
C PHE A 59 6.39 -3.98 -1.84
N VAL A 60 6.82 -3.28 -0.79
CA VAL A 60 8.05 -3.57 -0.05
C VAL A 60 7.77 -3.58 1.44
N GLN A 61 8.36 -4.52 2.17
CA GLN A 61 8.33 -4.49 3.64
C GLN A 61 9.18 -3.33 4.12
N VAL A 62 8.63 -2.51 5.00
CA VAL A 62 9.32 -1.39 5.63
C VAL A 62 9.53 -1.66 7.11
N MET A 63 10.71 -1.35 7.60
CA MET A 63 11.02 -1.40 9.04
C MET A 63 10.54 -0.09 9.66
N THR A 64 9.29 -0.02 10.11
CA THR A 64 8.86 1.11 10.96
C THR A 64 9.17 0.80 12.41
N ASP A 65 10.44 0.90 12.79
CA ASP A 65 10.85 0.96 14.19
C ASP A 65 10.58 2.37 14.74
N PHE A 66 9.32 2.77 14.90
CA PHE A 66 9.02 4.12 15.40
C PHE A 66 7.86 4.16 16.40
N THR A 67 8.19 4.10 17.69
CA THR A 67 7.41 4.77 18.73
C THR A 67 7.53 6.28 18.52
N GLY A 68 6.74 6.82 17.59
CA GLY A 68 6.45 8.24 17.46
C GLY A 68 7.60 9.11 16.95
N SER A 69 7.80 9.13 15.63
CA SER A 69 8.14 10.32 14.81
C SER A 69 8.48 9.82 13.40
N ILE A 70 7.63 10.11 12.41
CA ILE A 70 7.89 9.73 11.02
C ILE A 70 8.94 10.69 10.45
N GLU A 71 10.21 10.32 10.53
CA GLU A 71 11.21 10.81 9.57
C GLU A 71 11.21 9.86 8.37
N LYS A 72 10.97 10.42 7.18
CA LYS A 72 10.95 9.72 5.90
C LYS A 72 12.22 8.88 5.72
N VAL A 73 12.09 7.56 5.64
CA VAL A 73 13.14 6.70 5.09
C VAL A 73 12.78 6.39 3.65
N TYR A 74 13.47 7.06 2.72
CA TYR A 74 13.50 6.66 1.30
C TYR A 74 14.47 5.47 1.18
N TYR A 75 14.04 4.38 0.55
CA TYR A 75 15.01 3.42 0.01
C TYR A 75 15.41 3.93 -1.39
N ASP A 76 16.68 4.29 -1.54
CA ASP A 76 17.28 4.51 -2.85
C ASP A 76 17.15 3.21 -3.66
N ALA A 77 16.65 3.35 -4.89
CA ALA A 77 16.63 2.27 -5.87
C ALA A 77 18.06 1.72 -6.02
N LEU A 78 18.26 0.45 -5.68
CA LEU A 78 19.52 -0.25 -5.92
C LEU A 78 19.73 -0.36 -7.43
N VAL A 79 20.91 0.14 -7.83
CA VAL A 79 21.51 0.20 -9.18
C VAL A 79 21.46 -1.13 -9.92
#